data_AF-A0A952W9L3-F1
#
_entry.id   AF-A0A952W9L3-F1
#
_cell.length_a   1.000
_cell.length_b   1.000
_cell.length_c   1.000
_cell.angle_alpha   90.00
_cell.angle_beta   90.00
_cell.angle_gamma   90.00
#
_symmetry.space_group_name_H-M   'P 1'
#
loop_
_entity.id
_entity.type
_entity.pdbx_description
1 polymer ?
#
loop_
_entity_poly.entity_id
_entity_poly.type
_entity_poly.pdbx_seq_one_letter_code
_entity_poly.pdbx_strand_id
1 'polypeptide(L)'
;MAVNELVLVGLAACYVALFWWAFRVLPGEGWQFLAAVPLTKRPDGQWVGLNLTYYGAFTASAVVIAVAWSVVLMSSVGVSLSGILMLAAILLGACVPSAKGLARLIEGKANTFTVGGASMFGLLLLPWVVAVMNVGLGASGADSLPMTAVLAVVSIAYAFGEGTGRLACLSFGCCYGAPLEQSHRWLSTLFARHHAA
;
A
#
# COMPACT_ATOMS: atom_id res chain seq x y z
N MET A 1 9.53 -10.26 -29.32
CA MET A 1 8.60 -10.05 -28.20
C MET A 1 7.69 -8.89 -28.56
N ALA A 2 6.38 -9.03 -28.35
CA ALA A 2 5.47 -7.88 -28.43
C ALA A 2 5.84 -6.85 -27.35
N VAL A 3 5.58 -5.56 -27.57
CA VAL A 3 5.90 -4.46 -26.64
C VAL A 3 5.36 -4.75 -25.23
N ASN A 4 4.18 -5.35 -25.13
CA ASN A 4 3.54 -5.71 -23.87
C ASN A 4 4.37 -6.73 -23.05
N GLU A 5 4.91 -7.76 -23.70
CA GLU A 5 5.77 -8.76 -23.04
C GLU A 5 7.03 -8.11 -22.47
N LEU A 6 7.61 -7.16 -23.22
CA LEU A 6 8.83 -6.47 -22.81
C LEU A 6 8.56 -5.57 -21.59
N VAL A 7 7.41 -4.92 -21.54
CA VAL A 7 6.96 -4.15 -20.36
C VAL A 7 6.75 -5.06 -19.15
N LEU A 8 6.09 -6.20 -19.32
CA LEU A 8 5.84 -7.15 -18.23
C LEU A 8 7.14 -7.74 -17.67
N VAL A 9 8.04 -8.19 -18.55
CA VAL A 9 9.36 -8.73 -18.15
C VAL A 9 10.19 -7.65 -17.46
N GLY A 10 10.20 -6.42 -17.99
CA GLY A 10 10.90 -5.29 -17.37
C GLY A 10 10.36 -4.95 -15.98
N LEU A 11 9.04 -4.93 -15.82
CA LEU A 11 8.39 -4.69 -14.54
C LEU A 11 8.70 -5.80 -13.54
N ALA A 12 8.60 -7.06 -13.95
CA ALA A 12 8.93 -8.21 -13.12
C ALA A 12 10.39 -8.17 -12.67
N ALA A 13 11.33 -7.92 -13.59
CA ALA A 13 12.74 -7.79 -13.28
C ALA A 13 13.01 -6.64 -12.29
N CYS A 14 12.34 -5.49 -12.48
CA CYS A 14 12.43 -4.35 -11.56
C CYS A 14 11.96 -4.71 -10.14
N TYR A 15 10.79 -5.34 -10.01
CA TYR A 15 10.27 -5.76 -8.70
C TYR A 15 11.11 -6.86 -8.05
N VAL A 16 11.63 -7.81 -8.84
CA VAL A 16 12.55 -8.84 -8.34
C VAL A 16 13.82 -8.20 -7.80
N ALA A 17 14.43 -7.25 -8.52
CA ALA A 17 15.61 -6.53 -8.07
C ALA A 17 15.32 -5.71 -6.80
N LEU A 18 14.18 -5.01 -6.77
CA LEU A 18 13.73 -4.24 -5.61
C LEU A 18 13.57 -5.13 -4.37
N PHE A 19 12.83 -6.24 -4.47
CA PHE A 19 12.61 -7.15 -3.35
C PHE A 19 13.88 -7.88 -2.92
N TRP A 20 14.71 -8.28 -3.88
CA TRP A 20 16.01 -8.91 -3.60
C TRP A 20 16.92 -7.99 -2.76
N TRP A 21 16.95 -6.70 -3.08
CA TRP A 21 17.66 -5.70 -2.29
C TRP A 21 16.97 -5.44 -0.95
N ALA A 22 15.66 -5.16 -0.99
CA ALA A 22 14.89 -4.75 0.17
C ALA A 22 14.92 -5.80 1.29
N PHE A 23 14.78 -7.09 0.95
CA PHE A 23 14.80 -8.17 1.95
C PHE A 23 16.15 -8.38 2.62
N ARG A 24 17.26 -7.94 2.01
CA ARG A 24 18.60 -8.04 2.62
C ARG A 24 18.99 -6.80 3.41
N VAL A 25 18.52 -5.63 2.97
CA VAL A 25 19.05 -4.34 3.43
C VAL A 25 18.10 -3.67 4.41
N LEU A 26 16.79 -3.66 4.15
CA LEU A 26 15.82 -2.97 5.00
C LEU A 26 15.69 -3.52 6.43
N PRO A 27 15.91 -4.82 6.73
CA PRO A 27 15.89 -5.30 8.12
C PRO A 27 17.00 -4.70 9.00
N GLY A 28 18.07 -4.16 8.40
CA GLY A 28 19.18 -3.57 9.14
C GLY A 28 18.78 -2.30 9.90
N GLU A 29 19.40 -2.09 11.06
CA GLU A 29 19.05 -1.01 12.01
C GLU A 29 19.14 0.42 11.41
N GLY A 30 19.96 0.62 10.38
CA GLY A 30 20.15 1.91 9.72
C GLY A 30 18.99 2.37 8.83
N TRP A 31 17.97 1.54 8.59
CA TRP A 31 16.92 1.79 7.59
C TRP A 31 15.55 2.17 8.18
N GLN A 32 15.54 2.71 9.40
CA GLN A 32 14.31 3.20 10.04
C GLN A 32 14.01 4.67 9.67
N PHE A 33 15.04 5.52 9.62
CA PHE A 33 14.89 6.95 9.33
C PHE A 33 15.44 7.29 7.94
N LEU A 34 14.61 7.93 7.12
CA LEU A 34 14.98 8.40 5.79
C LEU A 34 15.56 9.82 5.86
N ALA A 35 14.91 10.71 6.60
CA ALA A 35 15.35 12.10 6.75
C ALA A 35 14.80 12.72 8.04
N ALA A 36 15.46 13.74 8.57
CA ALA A 36 14.98 14.56 9.67
C ALA A 36 14.83 16.01 9.22
N VAL A 37 13.62 16.56 9.31
CA VAL A 37 13.31 17.93 8.90
C VAL A 37 13.25 18.82 10.13
N PRO A 38 14.07 19.88 10.26
CA PRO A 38 14.00 20.79 11.41
C PRO A 38 12.69 21.59 11.36
N LEU A 39 11.94 21.60 12.46
CA LEU A 39 10.67 22.33 12.57
C LEU A 39 10.82 23.64 13.36
N THR A 40 11.34 23.55 14.59
CA THR A 40 11.38 24.70 15.50
C THR A 40 12.65 24.66 16.34
N LYS A 41 13.32 25.80 16.43
CA LYS A 41 14.49 25.98 17.29
C LYS A 41 14.02 26.31 18.71
N ARG A 42 14.43 25.51 19.68
CA ARG A 42 14.17 25.72 21.11
C ARG A 42 14.99 26.90 21.64
N PRO A 43 14.55 27.53 22.74
CA PRO A 43 15.31 28.59 23.42
C PRO A 43 16.74 28.15 23.78
N ASP A 44 16.93 26.87 24.07
CA ASP A 44 18.22 26.26 24.43
C ASP A 44 19.15 26.03 23.21
N GLY A 45 18.77 26.51 22.03
CA GLY A 45 19.56 26.37 20.80
C GLY A 45 19.40 25.04 20.05
N GLN A 46 18.80 24.02 20.68
CA GLN A 46 18.49 22.73 20.07
C GLN A 46 17.29 22.82 19.10
N TRP A 47 17.20 21.89 18.14
CA TRP A 47 16.08 21.84 17.19
C TRP A 47 15.12 20.70 17.50
N VAL A 48 13.82 20.97 17.40
CA VAL A 48 12.79 19.93 17.29
C VAL A 48 12.69 19.55 15.82
N GLY A 49 12.98 18.28 15.51
CA GLY A 49 12.89 17.73 14.16
C GLY A 49 11.67 16.82 13.97
N LEU A 50 11.18 16.75 12.74
CA LEU A 50 10.24 15.74 12.27
C LEU A 50 11.02 14.62 11.55
N ASN A 51 10.89 13.40 12.04
CA ASN A 51 11.52 12.24 11.43
C ASN A 51 10.62 11.66 10.34
N LEU A 52 11.11 11.66 9.10
CA LEU A 52 10.53 10.94 7.97
C LEU A 52 11.15 9.55 7.93
N THR A 53 10.31 8.52 7.87
CA THR A 53 10.72 7.12 7.97
C THR A 53 10.61 6.41 6.63
N TYR A 54 11.40 5.36 6.44
CA TYR A 54 11.24 4.47 5.28
C TYR A 54 9.85 3.81 5.26
N TYR A 55 9.28 3.55 6.44
CA TYR A 55 7.90 3.09 6.56
C TYR A 55 6.92 4.03 5.84
N GLY A 56 7.00 5.33 6.16
CA GLY A 56 6.16 6.35 5.52
C GLY A 56 6.41 6.45 4.02
N ALA A 57 7.68 6.41 3.59
CA ALA A 57 8.07 6.49 2.18
C ALA A 57 7.53 5.32 1.35
N PHE A 58 7.68 4.08 1.81
CA PHE A 58 7.15 2.90 1.12
C PHE A 58 5.62 2.87 1.13
N THR A 59 4.98 3.27 2.23
CA THR A 59 3.51 3.35 2.31
C THR A 59 2.96 4.39 1.34
N ALA A 60 3.58 5.57 1.26
CA ALA A 60 3.20 6.61 0.29
C ALA A 60 3.42 6.14 -1.16
N SER A 61 4.58 5.53 -1.43
CA SER A 61 4.91 5.00 -2.76
C SER A 61 3.94 3.90 -3.19
N ALA A 62 3.53 3.01 -2.28
CA ALA A 62 2.52 1.99 -2.54
C ALA A 62 1.18 2.59 -3.01
N VAL A 63 0.71 3.66 -2.34
CA VAL A 63 -0.51 4.36 -2.74
C VAL A 63 -0.35 5.00 -4.12
N VAL A 64 0.77 5.68 -4.37
CA VAL A 64 1.06 6.31 -5.67
C VAL A 64 1.08 5.28 -6.78
N ILE A 65 1.75 4.14 -6.58
CA ILE A 65 1.83 3.04 -7.55
C ILE A 65 0.44 2.45 -7.82
N ALA A 66 -0.37 2.20 -6.78
CA ALA A 66 -1.72 1.67 -6.94
C ALA A 66 -2.63 2.62 -7.73
N VAL A 67 -2.57 3.94 -7.45
CA VAL A 67 -3.33 4.95 -8.19
C VAL A 67 -2.82 5.06 -9.63
N ALA A 68 -1.50 5.04 -9.86
CA ALA A 68 -0.92 5.07 -11.20
C ALA A 68 -1.38 3.87 -12.05
N TRP A 69 -1.37 2.66 -11.49
CA TRP A 69 -1.93 1.48 -12.16
C TRP A 69 -3.41 1.62 -12.44
N SER A 70 -4.17 2.18 -11.49
CA SER A 70 -5.60 2.44 -11.68
C SER A 70 -5.86 3.39 -12.85
N VAL A 71 -5.07 4.46 -12.97
CA VAL A 71 -5.13 5.39 -14.10
C VAL A 71 -4.80 4.70 -15.41
N VAL A 72 -3.64 4.04 -15.50
CA VAL A 72 -3.20 3.39 -16.75
C VAL A 72 -4.20 2.34 -17.23
N LEU A 73 -4.66 1.46 -16.34
CA LEU A 73 -5.52 0.35 -16.73
C LEU A 73 -6.97 0.80 -16.99
N MET A 74 -7.54 1.70 -16.17
CA MET A 74 -8.91 2.16 -16.43
C MET A 74 -8.97 3.07 -17.67
N SER A 75 -7.96 3.89 -17.92
CA SER A 75 -7.88 4.68 -19.16
C SER A 75 -7.75 3.79 -20.40
N SER A 76 -7.14 2.60 -20.29
CA SER A 76 -7.07 1.64 -21.41
C SER A 76 -8.45 1.09 -21.82
N VAL A 77 -9.43 1.11 -20.90
CA VAL A 77 -10.81 0.70 -21.14
C VAL A 77 -11.71 1.92 -21.47
N GLY A 78 -11.11 3.10 -21.67
CA GLY A 78 -11.81 4.32 -22.05
C GLY A 78 -12.44 5.10 -20.90
N VAL A 79 -12.10 4.80 -19.64
CA VAL A 79 -12.61 5.57 -18.49
C VAL A 79 -11.92 6.93 -18.40
N SER A 80 -12.71 7.98 -18.20
CA SER A 80 -12.21 9.35 -18.05
C SER A 80 -11.33 9.53 -16.80
N LEU A 81 -10.30 10.37 -16.90
CA LEU A 81 -9.37 10.63 -15.79
C LEU A 81 -10.09 11.20 -14.56
N SER A 82 -11.09 12.06 -14.76
CA SER A 82 -11.91 12.61 -13.67
C SER A 82 -12.65 11.53 -12.89
N GLY A 83 -13.24 10.55 -13.57
CA GLY A 83 -13.92 9.41 -12.93
C GLY A 83 -12.96 8.57 -12.10
N ILE A 84 -11.76 8.31 -12.63
CA ILE A 84 -10.72 7.53 -11.94
C ILE A 84 -10.25 8.27 -10.68
N LEU A 85 -9.94 9.57 -10.80
CA LEU A 85 -9.49 10.39 -9.67
C LEU A 85 -10.59 10.56 -8.62
N MET A 86 -11.85 10.68 -9.01
CA MET A 86 -12.98 10.75 -8.10
C MET A 86 -13.15 9.43 -7.32
N LEU A 87 -13.07 8.28 -8.01
CA LEU A 87 -13.10 6.96 -7.37
C LEU A 87 -11.95 6.81 -6.36
N ALA A 88 -10.72 7.16 -6.78
CA ALA A 88 -9.55 7.12 -5.90
C ALA A 88 -9.71 8.04 -4.69
N ALA A 89 -10.21 9.27 -4.88
CA ALA A 89 -10.44 10.22 -3.79
C ALA A 89 -11.50 9.72 -2.78
N ILE A 90 -12.62 9.15 -3.26
CA ILE A 90 -13.66 8.59 -2.39
C ILE A 90 -13.12 7.40 -1.61
N LEU A 91 -12.42 6.48 -2.26
CA LEU A 91 -11.85 5.31 -1.60
C LEU A 91 -10.79 5.69 -0.58
N LEU A 92 -9.84 6.56 -0.93
CA LEU A 92 -8.82 7.02 0.01
C LEU A 92 -9.45 7.81 1.17
N GLY A 93 -10.44 8.66 0.87
CA GLY A 93 -11.19 9.42 1.85
C GLY A 93 -11.96 8.54 2.84
N ALA A 94 -12.42 7.36 2.42
CA ALA A 94 -13.04 6.38 3.31
C ALA A 94 -12.00 5.50 4.03
N CYS A 95 -10.94 5.06 3.33
CA CYS A 95 -9.97 4.10 3.84
C CYS A 95 -9.05 4.73 4.90
N VAL A 96 -8.55 5.94 4.69
CA VAL A 96 -7.62 6.60 5.64
C VAL A 96 -8.23 6.81 7.03
N PRO A 97 -9.45 7.36 7.19
CA PRO A 97 -10.06 7.45 8.51
C PRO A 97 -10.43 6.07 9.07
N SER A 98 -10.85 5.12 8.22
CA SER A 98 -11.13 3.74 8.66
C SER A 98 -9.88 3.06 9.23
N ALA A 99 -8.70 3.34 8.68
CA ALA A 99 -7.43 2.78 9.12
C ALA A 99 -7.11 3.14 10.58
N LYS A 100 -7.46 4.36 11.00
CA LYS A 100 -7.30 4.81 12.39
C LYS A 100 -8.41 4.25 13.28
N GLY A 101 -9.64 4.24 12.78
CA GLY A 101 -10.80 3.71 13.51
C GLY A 101 -10.67 2.22 13.82
N LEU A 102 -10.28 1.43 12.82
CA LEU A 102 -10.07 -0.02 12.96
C LEU A 102 -8.85 -0.33 13.83
N ALA A 103 -7.76 0.45 13.73
CA ALA A 103 -6.62 0.28 14.64
C ALA A 103 -7.02 0.53 16.10
N ARG A 104 -7.86 1.55 16.35
CA ARG A 104 -8.41 1.82 17.69
C ARG A 104 -9.32 0.71 18.19
N LEU A 105 -10.21 0.20 17.32
CA LEU A 105 -11.20 -0.81 17.68
C LEU A 105 -10.56 -2.18 17.93
N ILE A 106 -9.59 -2.58 17.08
CA ILE A 106 -8.99 -3.92 17.10
C ILE A 106 -7.74 -3.95 17.98
N GLU A 107 -6.83 -2.99 17.83
CA GLU A 107 -5.54 -2.97 18.55
C GLU A 107 -5.59 -2.16 19.84
N GLY A 108 -6.66 -1.39 20.09
CA GLY A 108 -6.78 -0.50 21.25
C GLY A 108 -5.84 0.72 21.20
N LYS A 109 -5.12 0.93 20.09
CA LYS A 109 -4.08 1.97 19.98
C LYS A 109 -4.63 3.22 19.30
N ALA A 110 -4.51 4.36 19.98
CA ALA A 110 -5.09 5.63 19.52
C ALA A 110 -4.34 6.31 18.35
N ASN A 111 -3.05 6.00 18.20
CA ASN A 111 -2.09 6.71 17.36
C ASN A 111 -1.48 5.84 16.24
N THR A 112 -2.06 4.68 15.94
CA THR A 112 -1.61 3.82 14.84
C THR A 112 -2.64 3.82 13.70
N PHE A 113 -2.18 3.49 12.50
CA PHE A 113 -3.01 3.26 11.33
C PHE A 113 -2.82 1.81 10.90
N THR A 114 -3.90 1.04 10.78
CA THR A 114 -3.81 -0.35 10.30
C THR A 114 -3.90 -0.39 8.77
N VAL A 115 -2.78 -0.72 8.12
CA VAL A 115 -2.72 -0.87 6.65
C VAL A 115 -3.62 -2.02 6.19
N GLY A 116 -3.59 -3.14 6.91
CA GLY A 116 -4.43 -4.31 6.65
C GLY A 116 -5.92 -3.98 6.77
N GLY A 117 -6.33 -3.36 7.88
CA GLY A 117 -7.74 -3.00 8.11
C GLY A 117 -8.27 -2.00 7.09
N ALA A 118 -7.47 -0.99 6.73
CA ALA A 118 -7.84 0.01 5.71
C ALA A 118 -8.09 -0.65 4.35
N SER A 119 -7.19 -1.55 3.94
CA SER A 119 -7.26 -2.18 2.63
C SER A 119 -8.40 -3.18 2.49
N MET A 120 -8.67 -3.98 3.53
CA MET A 120 -9.84 -4.86 3.57
C MET A 120 -11.13 -4.04 3.51
N PHE A 121 -11.24 -2.99 4.33
CA PHE A 121 -12.41 -2.12 4.32
C PHE A 121 -12.64 -1.49 2.94
N GLY A 122 -11.57 -0.99 2.30
CA GLY A 122 -11.63 -0.45 0.94
C GLY A 122 -12.11 -1.44 -0.10
N LEU A 123 -11.58 -2.68 -0.09
CA LEU A 123 -11.99 -3.73 -1.03
C LEU A 123 -13.45 -4.14 -0.85
N LEU A 124 -13.95 -4.22 0.39
CA LEU A 124 -15.37 -4.50 0.64
C LEU A 124 -16.27 -3.33 0.23
N LEU A 125 -15.81 -2.09 0.41
CA LEU A 125 -16.59 -0.88 0.10
C LEU A 125 -16.62 -0.56 -1.40
N LEU A 126 -15.60 -1.00 -2.15
CA LEU A 126 -15.40 -0.74 -3.58
C LEU A 126 -16.65 -0.94 -4.45
N PRO A 127 -17.33 -2.11 -4.45
CA PRO A 127 -18.47 -2.32 -5.34
C PRO A 127 -19.62 -1.34 -5.05
N TRP A 128 -19.79 -0.93 -3.79
CA TRP A 128 -20.88 0.00 -3.41
C TRP A 128 -20.55 1.43 -3.80
N VAL A 129 -19.29 1.83 -3.68
CA VAL A 129 -18.82 3.13 -4.18
C VAL A 129 -19.03 3.23 -5.68
N VAL A 130 -18.64 2.20 -6.44
CA VAL A 130 -18.83 2.18 -7.89
C VAL A 130 -20.31 2.23 -8.26
N ALA A 131 -21.17 1.48 -7.56
CA ALA A 131 -22.62 1.51 -7.80
C ALA A 131 -23.21 2.92 -7.58
N VAL A 132 -22.86 3.58 -6.47
CA VAL A 132 -23.32 4.94 -6.17
C VAL A 132 -22.79 5.96 -7.18
N MET A 133 -21.53 5.85 -7.58
CA MET A 133 -20.94 6.71 -8.61
C MET A 133 -21.67 6.54 -9.94
N ASN A 134 -22.00 5.32 -10.35
CA ASN A 134 -22.74 5.07 -11.60
C ASN A 134 -24.15 5.66 -11.59
N VAL A 135 -24.84 5.68 -10.44
CA VAL A 135 -26.12 6.38 -10.31
C VAL A 135 -25.95 7.89 -10.49
N GLY A 136 -24.95 8.49 -9.86
CA GLY A 136 -24.66 9.93 -9.99
C GLY A 136 -24.18 10.35 -11.38
N LEU A 137 -23.32 9.54 -12.00
CA LEU A 137 -22.80 9.76 -13.36
C LEU A 137 -23.90 9.60 -14.41
N GLY A 138 -24.80 8.63 -14.23
CA GLY A 138 -25.98 8.46 -15.09
C GLY A 138 -26.93 9.66 -15.05
N ALA A 139 -27.06 10.33 -13.90
CA ALA A 139 -27.84 11.57 -13.77
C ALA A 139 -27.19 12.78 -14.45
N SER A 140 -25.87 12.73 -14.70
CA SER A 140 -25.08 13.82 -15.31
C SER A 140 -24.66 13.56 -16.76
N GLY A 141 -25.06 12.42 -17.34
CA GLY A 141 -24.74 12.03 -18.72
C GLY A 141 -23.27 11.66 -18.95
N ALA A 142 -22.51 11.44 -17.87
CA ALA A 142 -21.10 11.06 -17.92
C ALA A 142 -20.93 9.54 -18.09
N ASP A 143 -19.77 9.12 -18.61
CA ASP A 143 -19.45 7.71 -18.86
C ASP A 143 -19.57 6.87 -17.59
N SER A 144 -20.37 5.80 -17.68
CA SER A 144 -20.53 4.83 -16.60
C SER A 144 -19.23 4.06 -16.35
N LEU A 145 -18.89 3.80 -15.09
CA LEU A 145 -17.77 2.96 -14.70
C LEU A 145 -18.12 1.48 -14.92
N PRO A 146 -17.42 0.76 -15.82
CA PRO A 146 -17.63 -0.66 -16.02
C PRO A 146 -17.20 -1.45 -14.77
N MET A 147 -18.17 -1.99 -14.04
CA MET A 147 -17.98 -2.64 -12.73
C MET A 147 -16.89 -3.71 -12.76
N THR A 148 -16.94 -4.63 -13.72
CA THR A 148 -16.00 -5.75 -13.84
C THR A 148 -14.57 -5.28 -14.09
N ALA A 149 -14.39 -4.30 -14.98
CA ALA A 149 -13.09 -3.72 -15.27
C ALA A 149 -12.54 -2.97 -14.05
N VAL A 150 -13.36 -2.18 -13.35
CA VAL A 150 -12.92 -1.48 -12.13
C VAL A 150 -12.47 -2.46 -11.05
N LEU A 151 -13.25 -3.51 -10.77
CA LEU A 151 -12.88 -4.52 -9.78
C LEU A 151 -11.58 -5.27 -10.16
N ALA A 152 -11.41 -5.61 -11.44
CA ALA A 152 -10.18 -6.24 -11.93
C ALA A 152 -8.96 -5.32 -11.79
N VAL A 153 -9.10 -4.05 -12.18
CA VAL A 153 -8.02 -3.07 -12.05
C VAL A 153 -7.65 -2.83 -10.60
N VAL A 154 -8.63 -2.66 -9.70
CA VAL A 154 -8.34 -2.44 -8.28
C VAL A 154 -7.70 -3.68 -7.64
N SER A 155 -8.05 -4.89 -8.09
CA SER A 155 -7.41 -6.12 -7.62
C SER A 155 -5.92 -6.17 -8.02
N ILE A 156 -5.58 -5.77 -9.26
CA ILE A 156 -4.20 -5.65 -9.72
C ILE A 156 -3.46 -4.55 -8.96
N ALA A 157 -4.04 -3.35 -8.86
CA ALA A 157 -3.48 -2.22 -8.14
C ALA A 157 -3.25 -2.54 -6.65
N TYR A 158 -4.18 -3.27 -6.03
CA TYR A 158 -4.06 -3.75 -4.65
C TYR A 158 -2.86 -4.68 -4.48
N ALA A 159 -2.63 -5.63 -5.39
CA ALA A 159 -1.48 -6.53 -5.30
C ALA A 159 -0.14 -5.77 -5.35
N PHE A 160 0.00 -4.79 -6.25
CA PHE A 160 1.20 -3.95 -6.33
C PHE A 160 1.36 -3.03 -5.10
N GLY A 161 0.25 -2.42 -4.66
CA GLY A 161 0.24 -1.54 -3.49
C GLY A 161 0.58 -2.29 -2.21
N GLU A 162 -0.07 -3.42 -1.94
CA GLU A 162 0.18 -4.26 -0.78
C GLU A 162 1.63 -4.76 -0.77
N GLY A 163 2.08 -5.36 -1.88
CA GLY A 163 3.42 -5.94 -1.97
C GLY A 163 4.52 -4.89 -1.74
N THR A 164 4.34 -3.68 -2.27
CA THR A 164 5.26 -2.55 -1.98
C THR A 164 5.11 -2.07 -0.53
N GLY A 165 3.89 -2.02 -0.01
CA GLY A 165 3.59 -1.62 1.36
C GLY A 165 4.20 -2.55 2.42
N ARG A 166 4.36 -3.85 2.13
CA ARG A 166 5.04 -4.79 3.04
C ARG A 166 6.50 -4.44 3.29
N LEU A 167 7.16 -3.75 2.37
CA LEU A 167 8.52 -3.25 2.57
C LEU A 167 8.59 -2.20 3.69
N ALA A 168 7.53 -1.43 3.90
CA ALA A 168 7.41 -0.51 5.03
C ALA A 168 7.51 -1.29 6.35
N CYS A 169 6.74 -2.37 6.45
CA CYS A 169 6.72 -3.20 7.65
C CYS A 169 8.04 -3.95 7.88
N LEU A 170 8.75 -4.30 6.80
CA LEU A 170 10.04 -4.96 6.86
C LEU A 170 11.15 -4.01 7.36
N SER A 171 11.10 -2.73 6.95
CA SER A 171 12.00 -1.68 7.46
C SER A 171 11.84 -1.41 8.97
N PHE A 172 10.62 -1.48 9.51
CA PHE A 172 10.35 -1.26 10.94
C PHE A 172 10.29 -2.55 11.77
N GLY A 173 10.41 -3.70 11.11
CA GLY A 173 10.31 -5.01 11.74
C GLY A 173 8.98 -5.33 12.41
N CYS A 174 7.89 -4.69 11.98
CA CYS A 174 6.59 -4.81 12.65
C CYS A 174 5.71 -5.96 12.13
N CYS A 175 6.14 -6.72 11.11
CA CYS A 175 5.37 -7.80 10.51
C CYS A 175 6.16 -9.10 10.29
N TYR A 176 7.11 -9.43 11.18
CA TYR A 176 7.86 -10.70 11.08
C TYR A 176 7.08 -11.95 11.48
N GLY A 177 5.88 -11.79 12.05
CA GLY A 177 5.04 -12.91 12.48
C GLY A 177 5.51 -13.53 13.80
N ALA A 178 5.11 -14.77 14.04
CA ALA A 178 5.47 -15.51 15.25
C ALA A 178 6.89 -16.10 15.12
N PRO A 179 7.66 -16.18 16.23
CA PRO A 179 8.95 -16.88 16.22
C PRO A 179 8.79 -18.33 15.74
N LEU A 180 9.76 -18.82 14.96
CA LEU A 180 9.75 -20.20 14.44
C LEU A 180 9.75 -21.24 15.56
N GLU A 181 10.38 -20.94 16.70
CA GLU A 181 10.39 -21.79 17.89
C GLU A 181 9.00 -21.94 18.54
N GLN A 182 8.14 -20.94 18.37
CA GLN A 182 6.76 -20.94 18.86
C GLN A 182 5.77 -21.46 17.82
N SER A 183 6.25 -21.78 16.62
CA SER A 183 5.43 -22.28 15.51
C SER A 183 5.25 -23.80 15.57
N HIS A 184 4.23 -24.31 14.88
CA HIS A 184 3.96 -25.75 14.82
C HIS A 184 5.18 -26.54 14.30
N ARG A 185 5.42 -27.75 14.85
CA ARG A 185 6.62 -28.57 14.58
C ARG A 185 6.93 -28.81 13.10
N TRP A 186 5.90 -28.82 12.24
CA TRP A 186 6.08 -28.96 10.80
C TRP A 186 6.74 -27.72 10.16
N LEU A 187 6.36 -26.51 10.58
CA LEU A 187 6.98 -25.28 10.08
C LEU A 187 8.40 -25.13 10.61
N SER A 188 8.63 -25.42 11.89
CA SER A 188 9.97 -25.32 12.47
C SER A 188 10.96 -26.32 11.85
N THR A 189 10.51 -27.53 11.47
CA THR A 189 11.36 -28.50 10.76
C THR A 189 11.66 -28.09 9.32
N LEU A 190 10.71 -27.47 8.62
CA LEU A 190 10.89 -27.03 7.23
C LEU A 190 11.87 -25.85 7.13
N PHE A 191 11.88 -24.97 8.12
CA PHE A 191 12.79 -23.81 8.20
C PHE A 191 14.02 -24.04 9.08
N ALA A 192 14.26 -25.26 9.59
CA ALA A 192 15.38 -25.58 10.48
C ALA A 192 16.78 -25.29 9.86
N ARG A 193 16.88 -25.22 8.53
CA ARG A 193 18.13 -24.92 7.81
C ARG A 193 18.28 -23.45 7.39
N HIS A 194 17.24 -22.65 7.59
CA HIS A 194 17.21 -21.24 7.23
C HIS A 194 17.08 -20.40 8.50
N HIS A 195 18.21 -20.16 9.16
CA HIS A 195 18.30 -19.12 10.19
C HIS A 195 18.42 -17.76 9.50
N ALA A 196 17.39 -16.92 9.62
CA ALA A 196 17.56 -15.49 9.43
C ALA A 196 18.34 -14.98 10.65
N ALA A 197 19.60 -14.62 10.43
CA ALA A 197 20.41 -13.86 11.38
C ALA A 197 19.92 -12.41 11.43
#